data_AF-A0A668RWH1-F1
#
_entry.id   AF-A0A668RWH1-F1
#
_cell.length_a   1.000
_cell.length_b   1.000
_cell.length_c   1.000
_cell.angle_alpha   90.00
_cell.angle_beta   90.00
_cell.angle_gamma   90.00
#
_symmetry.space_group_name_H-M   'P 1'
#
loop_
_entity.id
_entity.type
_entity.pdbx_description
1 polymer ?
#
loop_
_entity_poly.entity_id
_entity_poly.type
_entity_poly.pdbx_seq_one_letter_code
_entity_poly.pdbx_strand_id
1 'polypeptide(L)'
;MSQIYIHPFIYSSKFFLWGQESPVLQLFPTEKKSSRQSGSAKNRVSGTDRDNKQWHFCLSTAGLKVTASPTNTHTQPRRSSECQLSANQRLPARGCTCFADMAVQVRCLSFRQPYAGLVLDGVKTVESRWRPLLAPLENQTLAVHVAQRDWEGSEWRAVLSGLLGMNGAQIEALLESGERFGRGVVAGLVDVGRTWLCPASLQGMELQCLEQSAVLIGLQEKHLTNLSNPRWLKAPLRAPGGRDLWTIEIPAKLLP
;
A
#
# COMPACT_ATOMS: atom_id res chain seq x y z
N MET A 1 -38.86 3.17 6.29
CA MET A 1 -37.65 2.82 5.53
C MET A 1 -37.15 4.08 4.87
N SER A 2 -36.12 4.70 5.42
CA SER A 2 -35.71 6.07 5.03
C SER A 2 -34.58 6.00 3.99
N GLN A 3 -34.83 6.49 2.78
CA GLN A 3 -33.78 6.68 1.78
C GLN A 3 -33.00 7.96 2.10
N ILE A 4 -31.67 7.84 2.23
CA ILE A 4 -30.78 9.00 2.33
C ILE A 4 -30.33 9.36 0.92
N TYR A 5 -30.98 10.38 0.34
CA TYR A 5 -30.51 11.03 -0.88
C TYR A 5 -29.42 12.04 -0.53
N ILE A 6 -28.23 11.90 -1.11
CA ILE A 6 -27.15 12.89 -1.00
C ILE A 6 -27.12 13.69 -2.32
N HIS A 7 -27.50 14.96 -2.25
CA HIS A 7 -27.39 15.90 -3.38
C HIS A 7 -25.96 16.45 -3.48
N PRO A 8 -25.42 16.65 -4.71
CA PRO A 8 -24.16 17.36 -4.89
C PRO A 8 -24.38 18.88 -4.72
N PHE A 9 -23.65 19.48 -3.79
CA PHE A 9 -23.60 20.94 -3.63
C PHE A 9 -22.66 21.56 -4.67
N ILE A 10 -23.23 22.35 -5.59
CA ILE A 10 -22.48 23.33 -6.40
C ILE A 10 -22.48 24.63 -5.61
N TYR A 11 -21.31 25.26 -5.42
CA TYR A 11 -21.26 26.63 -4.93
C TYR A 11 -20.40 27.55 -5.80
N SER A 12 -21.00 28.69 -6.15
CA SER A 12 -20.44 29.71 -7.03
C SER A 12 -19.51 30.65 -6.27
N SER A 13 -18.45 31.09 -6.91
CA SER A 13 -17.53 32.13 -6.42
C SER A 13 -18.25 33.47 -6.19
N LYS A 14 -17.90 34.19 -5.12
CA LYS A 14 -18.02 35.65 -5.02
C LYS A 14 -16.91 36.23 -4.13
N PHE A 15 -16.36 37.37 -4.57
CA PHE A 15 -15.29 38.15 -3.94
C PHE A 15 -15.72 38.79 -2.61
N PHE A 16 -14.76 39.06 -1.72
CA PHE A 16 -14.72 40.30 -0.93
C PHE A 16 -13.27 40.66 -0.53
N LEU A 17 -12.97 41.97 -0.42
CA LEU A 17 -11.63 42.54 -0.17
C LEU A 17 -11.57 43.28 1.19
N TRP A 18 -10.62 42.89 2.06
CA TRP A 18 -9.97 43.66 3.17
C TRP A 18 -8.89 42.74 3.80
N GLY A 19 -7.79 43.18 4.45
CA GLY A 19 -7.14 44.50 4.51
C GLY A 19 -6.42 44.75 5.85
N GLN A 20 -5.25 45.41 5.82
CA GLN A 20 -4.49 46.02 6.94
C GLN A 20 -3.82 45.11 8.02
N GLU A 21 -2.49 44.95 7.86
CA GLU A 21 -1.38 45.26 8.79
C GLU A 21 -1.45 45.03 10.35
N SER A 22 -0.65 44.05 10.84
CA SER A 22 0.50 44.19 11.80
C SER A 22 0.35 44.84 13.23
N PRO A 23 1.29 44.66 14.20
CA PRO A 23 2.29 43.60 14.46
C PRO A 23 2.53 43.22 15.98
N VAL A 24 3.58 42.42 16.25
CA VAL A 24 4.41 42.29 17.51
C VAL A 24 3.87 41.47 18.71
N LEU A 25 4.55 40.35 19.04
CA LEU A 25 5.41 40.21 20.26
C LEU A 25 6.11 38.84 20.34
N GLN A 26 7.43 38.86 20.59
CA GLN A 26 8.26 37.68 20.87
C GLN A 26 8.44 37.51 22.39
N LEU A 27 8.42 36.27 22.89
CA LEU A 27 9.04 35.91 24.17
C LEU A 27 9.73 34.54 24.06
N PHE A 28 11.03 34.51 24.32
CA PHE A 28 11.81 33.30 24.56
C PHE A 28 11.84 32.98 26.06
N PRO A 29 11.98 31.70 26.43
CA PRO A 29 12.75 31.32 27.60
C PRO A 29 14.04 30.58 27.22
N THR A 30 15.16 31.06 27.76
CA THR A 30 16.43 30.33 27.83
C THR A 30 16.46 29.37 29.01
N GLU A 31 17.19 28.26 28.90
CA GLU A 31 17.92 27.46 29.92
C GLU A 31 18.06 26.01 29.40
N LYS A 32 19.06 25.18 29.70
CA LYS A 32 20.38 25.32 30.35
C LYS A 32 21.27 24.20 29.76
N LYS A 33 22.56 24.46 29.48
CA LYS A 33 23.51 23.38 29.13
C LYS A 33 24.07 22.77 30.43
N SER A 34 24.06 21.45 30.53
CA SER A 34 24.87 20.69 31.51
C SER A 34 25.68 19.61 30.78
N SER A 35 26.84 19.28 31.34
CA SER A 35 27.95 18.64 30.63
C SER A 35 28.12 17.15 30.94
N ARG A 36 28.52 16.39 29.91
CA ARG A 36 29.37 15.18 29.92
C ARG A 36 29.46 14.37 31.23
N GLN A 37 29.04 13.10 31.15
CA GLN A 37 29.80 12.01 31.78
C GLN A 37 29.96 10.82 30.82
N SER A 38 31.12 10.19 30.90
CA SER A 38 31.54 9.02 30.12
C SER A 38 31.15 7.73 30.83
N GLY A 39 30.59 6.76 30.10
CA GLY A 39 30.29 5.43 30.65
C GLY A 39 30.24 4.37 29.56
N SER A 40 31.30 3.58 29.42
CA SER A 40 31.33 2.42 28.53
C SER A 40 30.77 1.20 29.26
N ALA A 41 29.54 0.78 28.94
CA ALA A 41 28.88 -0.39 29.51
C ALA A 41 28.56 -1.43 28.42
N LYS A 42 29.22 -2.59 28.47
CA LYS A 42 28.92 -3.75 27.62
C LYS A 42 27.83 -4.59 28.28
N ASN A 43 26.58 -4.47 27.83
CA ASN A 43 25.49 -5.31 28.33
C ASN A 43 25.62 -6.73 27.77
N ARG A 44 26.00 -7.68 28.65
CA ARG A 44 26.09 -9.12 28.36
C ARG A 44 24.82 -9.78 28.88
N VAL A 45 23.88 -10.12 27.99
CA VAL A 45 22.71 -10.92 28.33
C VAL A 45 23.03 -12.38 28.08
N SER A 46 22.82 -13.23 29.08
CA SER A 46 22.91 -14.69 28.97
C SER A 46 21.67 -15.32 29.58
N GLY A 47 20.99 -16.16 28.82
CA GLY A 47 19.91 -17.03 29.29
C GLY A 47 20.11 -18.44 28.73
N THR A 48 19.57 -19.43 29.44
CA THR A 48 19.54 -20.84 29.03
C THR A 48 18.10 -21.28 28.80
N ASP A 49 17.91 -22.21 27.86
CA ASP A 49 16.63 -22.89 27.64
C ASP A 49 16.74 -24.35 28.16
N ARG A 50 15.60 -25.05 28.27
CA ARG A 50 15.45 -26.37 28.92
C ARG A 50 16.34 -27.49 28.36
N ASP A 51 16.88 -27.34 27.16
CA ASP A 51 17.83 -28.29 26.53
C ASP A 51 19.32 -27.96 26.82
N ASN A 52 19.60 -27.03 27.73
CA ASN A 52 20.94 -26.65 28.20
C ASN A 52 21.97 -26.29 27.10
N LYS A 53 21.51 -25.62 26.04
CA LYS A 53 22.38 -25.08 24.97
C LYS A 53 22.72 -23.62 25.25
N GLN A 54 24.02 -23.31 25.27
CA GLN A 54 24.53 -21.98 25.55
C GLN A 54 24.77 -21.18 24.25
N TRP A 55 24.26 -19.94 24.20
CA TRP A 55 24.44 -19.05 23.06
C TRP A 55 25.18 -17.77 23.45
N HIS A 56 26.00 -17.26 22.52
CA HIS A 56 26.67 -15.97 22.64
C HIS A 56 26.37 -15.13 21.40
N PHE A 57 25.81 -13.94 21.60
CA PHE A 57 25.73 -12.92 20.56
C PHE A 57 26.87 -11.92 20.72
N CYS A 58 27.54 -11.61 19.61
CA CYS A 58 28.47 -10.50 19.48
C CYS A 58 28.07 -9.72 18.24
N LEU A 59 27.67 -8.45 18.40
CA LEU A 59 27.38 -7.56 17.29
C LEU A 59 28.63 -6.75 16.95
N SER A 60 29.11 -6.90 15.72
CA SER A 60 30.12 -6.02 15.12
C SER A 60 29.64 -5.56 13.76
N THR A 61 29.91 -4.29 13.45
CA THR A 61 29.71 -3.65 12.15
C THR A 61 30.76 -4.12 11.13
N ALA A 62 30.46 -3.85 9.85
CA ALA A 62 31.15 -4.31 8.63
C ALA A 62 30.88 -5.78 8.26
N GLY A 63 30.51 -6.00 6.99
CA GLY A 63 29.95 -7.27 6.54
C GLY A 63 30.94 -8.19 5.82
N LEU A 64 30.56 -9.46 5.69
CA LEU A 64 31.03 -10.34 4.61
C LEU A 64 30.02 -11.48 4.37
N LYS A 65 30.15 -12.15 3.21
CA LYS A 65 29.32 -13.30 2.81
C LYS A 65 29.39 -14.44 3.83
N VAL A 66 28.27 -15.14 4.02
CA VAL A 66 28.25 -16.52 4.53
C VAL A 66 27.68 -17.43 3.44
N THR A 67 28.56 -18.17 2.78
CA THR A 67 28.21 -19.37 2.02
C THR A 67 28.39 -20.59 2.92
N ALA A 68 27.37 -21.41 3.06
CA ALA A 68 27.44 -22.69 3.77
C ALA A 68 26.88 -23.80 2.88
N SER A 69 27.75 -24.73 2.48
CA SER A 69 27.38 -25.99 1.83
C SER A 69 27.55 -27.13 2.83
N PRO A 70 26.58 -28.04 2.98
CA PRO A 70 26.82 -29.36 3.57
C PRO A 70 27.33 -30.33 2.50
N THR A 71 28.38 -31.08 2.82
CA THR A 71 28.99 -32.11 1.97
C THR A 71 28.21 -33.43 1.99
N ASN A 72 28.27 -34.16 0.88
CA ASN A 72 27.77 -35.54 0.75
C ASN A 72 28.42 -36.53 1.73
N THR A 73 27.65 -37.54 2.15
CA THR A 73 28.19 -38.90 2.38
C THR A 73 27.28 -39.95 1.73
N HIS A 74 27.92 -40.96 1.14
CA HIS A 74 27.32 -42.09 0.41
C HIS A 74 26.44 -42.99 1.30
N THR A 75 25.45 -43.67 0.69
CA THR A 75 25.45 -45.15 0.50
C THR A 75 24.31 -45.58 -0.45
N GLN A 76 24.61 -46.45 -1.42
CA GLN A 76 23.63 -47.13 -2.30
C GLN A 76 23.31 -48.55 -1.77
N PRO A 77 22.26 -49.20 -2.29
CA PRO A 77 22.58 -50.38 -3.12
C PRO A 77 21.78 -50.55 -4.45
N ARG A 78 22.56 -50.76 -5.53
CA ARG A 78 22.37 -51.69 -6.67
C ARG A 78 20.98 -52.20 -7.12
N ARG A 79 20.77 -52.08 -8.46
CA ARG A 79 20.28 -53.10 -9.45
C ARG A 79 18.87 -53.72 -9.26
N SER A 80 18.13 -54.14 -10.28
CA SER A 80 18.14 -53.91 -11.75
C SER A 80 16.96 -54.67 -12.37
N SER A 81 16.24 -54.09 -13.33
CA SER A 81 15.57 -54.85 -14.41
C SER A 81 15.07 -53.91 -15.51
N GLU A 82 15.49 -54.16 -16.73
CA GLU A 82 14.87 -53.61 -17.93
C GLU A 82 13.60 -54.40 -18.27
N CYS A 83 12.62 -53.74 -18.87
CA CYS A 83 11.75 -54.35 -19.87
C CYS A 83 11.40 -53.30 -20.92
N GLN A 84 11.70 -53.60 -22.18
CA GLN A 84 11.46 -52.72 -23.32
C GLN A 84 10.10 -53.00 -23.98
N LEU A 85 9.73 -52.14 -24.94
CA LEU A 85 8.62 -52.27 -25.91
C LEU A 85 7.21 -51.99 -25.32
N SER A 86 6.28 -51.37 -26.06
CA SER A 86 6.27 -51.07 -27.50
C SER A 86 5.75 -49.66 -27.81
N ALA A 87 6.11 -49.15 -28.99
CA ALA A 87 5.47 -47.97 -29.57
C ALA A 87 4.37 -48.41 -30.54
N ASN A 88 3.12 -48.05 -30.24
CA ASN A 88 2.13 -47.56 -31.22
C ASN A 88 0.74 -47.40 -30.58
N GLN A 89 0.25 -46.15 -30.52
CA GLN A 89 -1.06 -45.75 -31.07
C GLN A 89 -1.28 -44.27 -30.77
N ARG A 90 -0.90 -43.42 -31.73
CA ARG A 90 -1.11 -41.98 -31.67
C ARG A 90 -2.53 -41.67 -32.17
N LEU A 91 -3.51 -41.73 -31.28
CA LEU A 91 -4.84 -41.16 -31.55
C LEU A 91 -4.77 -39.63 -31.37
N PRO A 92 -5.27 -38.83 -32.32
CA PRO A 92 -5.39 -37.39 -32.10
C PRO A 92 -6.48 -37.14 -31.08
N ALA A 93 -6.09 -36.81 -29.85
CA ALA A 93 -7.02 -36.30 -28.86
C ALA A 93 -7.70 -35.06 -29.44
N ARG A 94 -9.00 -35.19 -29.72
CA ARG A 94 -9.86 -34.12 -30.22
C ARG A 94 -9.66 -32.89 -29.35
N GLY A 95 -9.60 -31.72 -29.98
CA GLY A 95 -9.22 -30.48 -29.32
C GLY A 95 -10.02 -30.23 -28.04
N CYS A 96 -9.39 -30.45 -26.89
CA CYS A 96 -9.74 -29.74 -25.69
C CYS A 96 -9.38 -28.28 -25.94
N THR A 97 -10.34 -27.52 -26.47
CA THR A 97 -10.44 -26.11 -26.09
C THR A 97 -10.74 -26.11 -24.60
N CYS A 98 -9.69 -26.25 -23.78
CA CYS A 98 -9.74 -25.69 -22.45
C CYS A 98 -10.25 -24.26 -22.62
N PHE A 99 -11.23 -23.87 -21.81
CA PHE A 99 -11.54 -22.45 -21.67
C PHE A 99 -10.23 -21.80 -21.24
N ALA A 100 -9.57 -21.12 -22.16
CA ALA A 100 -8.44 -20.28 -21.83
C ALA A 100 -9.00 -19.27 -20.83
N ASP A 101 -8.57 -19.39 -19.58
CA ASP A 101 -9.08 -18.63 -18.45
C ASP A 101 -8.71 -17.17 -18.74
N MET A 102 -9.66 -16.43 -19.35
CA MET A 102 -9.36 -15.17 -20.02
C MET A 102 -8.79 -14.19 -19.00
N ALA A 103 -7.50 -13.93 -19.06
CA ALA A 103 -6.83 -13.03 -18.14
C ALA A 103 -6.69 -11.65 -18.79
N VAL A 104 -6.95 -10.60 -18.02
CA VAL A 104 -6.73 -9.22 -18.43
C VAL A 104 -5.42 -8.74 -17.83
N GLN A 105 -4.52 -8.22 -18.68
CA GLN A 105 -3.31 -7.55 -18.23
C GLN A 105 -3.65 -6.12 -17.80
N VAL A 106 -3.35 -5.78 -16.55
CA VAL A 106 -3.63 -4.47 -15.96
C VAL A 106 -2.36 -3.93 -15.31
N ARG A 107 -2.14 -2.61 -15.38
CA ARG A 107 -1.06 -1.95 -14.63
C ARG A 107 -1.44 -1.94 -13.14
N CYS A 108 -0.48 -2.18 -12.26
CA CYS A 108 -0.73 -2.36 -10.83
C CYS A 108 0.20 -1.49 -10.00
N LEU A 109 -0.32 -0.98 -8.87
CA LEU A 109 0.41 -0.16 -7.90
C LEU A 109 0.14 -0.66 -6.48
N SER A 110 1.19 -0.74 -5.66
CA SER A 110 1.06 -1.00 -4.22
C SER A 110 0.63 0.26 -3.47
N PHE A 111 -0.39 0.09 -2.63
CA PHE A 111 -0.85 1.04 -1.63
C PHE A 111 -0.65 0.41 -0.25
N ARG A 112 -0.18 1.20 0.72
CA ARG A 112 -0.10 0.76 2.12
C ARG A 112 -1.44 0.96 2.80
N GLN A 113 -1.78 0.13 3.79
CA GLN A 113 -2.97 0.37 4.61
C GLN A 113 -2.77 1.62 5.49
N PRO A 114 -3.84 2.40 5.76
CA PRO A 114 -5.23 2.15 5.38
C PRO A 114 -5.61 2.60 3.95
N TYR A 115 -4.70 3.26 3.22
CA TYR A 115 -5.03 3.89 1.94
C TYR A 115 -5.48 2.93 0.85
N ALA A 116 -5.06 1.66 0.88
CA ALA A 116 -5.56 0.66 -0.07
C ALA A 116 -7.06 0.42 0.10
N GLY A 117 -7.51 0.19 1.34
CA GLY A 117 -8.94 0.10 1.69
C GLY A 117 -9.69 1.39 1.40
N LEU A 118 -9.17 2.55 1.82
CA LEU A 118 -9.81 3.85 1.60
C LEU A 118 -10.05 4.18 0.11
N VAL A 119 -9.16 3.74 -0.79
CA VAL A 119 -9.37 3.86 -2.25
C VAL A 119 -10.47 2.92 -2.72
N LEU A 120 -10.44 1.65 -2.31
CA LEU A 120 -11.38 0.63 -2.80
C LEU A 120 -12.80 0.79 -2.23
N ASP A 121 -12.94 1.38 -1.04
CA ASP A 121 -14.23 1.79 -0.47
C ASP A 121 -14.66 3.21 -0.89
N GLY A 122 -13.89 3.86 -1.79
CA GLY A 122 -14.26 5.14 -2.42
C GLY A 122 -14.18 6.38 -1.54
N VAL A 123 -13.62 6.28 -0.33
CA VAL A 123 -13.40 7.40 0.59
C VAL A 123 -12.24 8.29 0.13
N LYS A 124 -11.17 7.68 -0.42
CA LYS A 124 -10.02 8.39 -0.99
C LYS A 124 -10.14 8.44 -2.52
N THR A 125 -10.59 9.59 -3.02
CA THR A 125 -10.79 9.87 -4.45
C THR A 125 -9.61 10.59 -5.11
N VAL A 126 -8.63 11.06 -4.33
CA VAL A 126 -7.39 11.67 -4.84
C VAL A 126 -6.17 10.92 -4.31
N GLU A 127 -5.36 10.35 -5.18
CA GLU A 127 -4.05 9.79 -4.81
C GLU A 127 -2.95 10.86 -4.87
N SER A 128 -1.98 10.81 -3.96
CA SER A 128 -0.87 11.77 -3.90
C SER A 128 0.50 11.10 -3.90
N ARG A 129 1.42 11.58 -4.73
CA ARG A 129 2.78 11.03 -4.87
C ARG A 129 3.81 12.15 -5.11
N TRP A 130 5.04 11.96 -4.67
CA TRP A 130 6.15 12.89 -4.96
C TRP A 130 6.59 12.92 -6.43
N ARG A 131 6.16 11.93 -7.24
CA ARG A 131 6.45 11.84 -8.68
C ARG A 131 5.13 11.60 -9.45
N PRO A 132 4.98 12.07 -10.70
CA PRO A 132 3.77 11.88 -11.52
C PRO A 132 3.65 10.46 -12.09
N LEU A 133 3.80 9.44 -11.24
CA LEU A 133 3.86 8.03 -11.63
C LEU A 133 2.59 7.55 -12.36
N LEU A 134 1.44 8.14 -12.03
CA LEU A 134 0.13 7.78 -12.59
C LEU A 134 -0.25 8.56 -13.86
N ALA A 135 0.46 9.64 -14.21
CA ALA A 135 0.11 10.46 -15.37
C ALA A 135 0.04 9.68 -16.70
N PRO A 136 0.93 8.68 -16.98
CA PRO A 136 0.83 7.86 -18.19
C PRO A 136 -0.37 6.89 -18.21
N LEU A 137 -1.14 6.80 -17.11
CA LEU A 137 -2.32 5.94 -16.96
C LEU A 137 -3.64 6.73 -16.98
N GLU A 138 -3.63 8.02 -17.32
CA GLU A 138 -4.86 8.81 -17.46
C GLU A 138 -5.84 8.12 -18.44
N ASN A 139 -7.09 7.99 -18.01
CA ASN A 139 -8.18 7.25 -18.65
C ASN A 139 -7.97 5.72 -18.76
N GLN A 140 -7.14 5.13 -17.91
CA GLN A 140 -6.92 3.67 -17.83
C GLN A 140 -7.31 3.10 -16.46
N THR A 141 -7.65 1.82 -16.42
CA THR A 141 -7.85 1.07 -15.18
C THR A 141 -6.52 0.66 -14.55
N LEU A 142 -6.37 0.90 -13.25
CA LEU A 142 -5.26 0.50 -12.41
C LEU A 142 -5.71 -0.59 -11.41
N ALA A 143 -4.92 -1.63 -11.26
CA ALA A 143 -5.09 -2.64 -10.22
C ALA A 143 -4.48 -2.17 -8.89
N VAL A 144 -5.26 -2.29 -7.80
CA VAL A 144 -4.88 -1.90 -6.44
C VAL A 144 -4.30 -3.10 -5.72
N HIS A 145 -3.01 -3.04 -5.40
CA HIS A 145 -2.32 -4.02 -4.55
C HIS A 145 -2.22 -3.53 -3.11
N VAL A 146 -2.60 -4.37 -2.16
CA VAL A 146 -2.48 -4.10 -0.72
C VAL A 146 -1.08 -4.52 -0.27
N ALA A 147 -0.24 -3.55 0.09
CA ALA A 147 1.09 -3.81 0.60
C ALA A 147 1.05 -4.47 2.00
N GLN A 148 2.07 -5.27 2.32
CA GLN A 148 2.19 -5.91 3.64
C GLN A 148 2.41 -4.91 4.77
N ARG A 149 3.16 -3.83 4.50
CA ARG A 149 3.50 -2.80 5.50
C ARG A 149 2.44 -1.70 5.55
N ASP A 150 2.15 -1.25 6.76
CA ASP A 150 1.33 -0.09 7.05
C ASP A 150 1.96 1.23 6.59
N TRP A 151 1.12 2.24 6.41
CA TRP A 151 1.53 3.63 6.42
C TRP A 151 2.11 4.00 7.79
N GLU A 152 3.21 4.76 7.79
CA GLU A 152 3.98 5.06 9.02
C GLU A 152 3.36 6.20 9.83
N GLY A 153 2.40 6.94 9.26
CA GLY A 153 1.70 8.07 9.90
C GLY A 153 0.27 7.76 10.36
N SER A 154 -0.26 8.62 11.22
CA SER A 154 -1.63 8.53 11.78
C SER A 154 -2.53 9.70 11.41
N GLU A 155 -2.05 10.63 10.58
CA GLU A 155 -2.69 11.91 10.25
C GLU A 155 -4.05 11.73 9.54
N TRP A 156 -4.17 10.64 8.77
CA TRP A 156 -5.42 10.23 8.13
C TRP A 156 -6.57 10.07 9.14
N ARG A 157 -6.32 9.69 10.40
CA ARG A 157 -7.36 9.62 11.44
C ARG A 157 -7.97 10.98 11.72
N ALA A 158 -7.16 12.03 11.75
CA ALA A 158 -7.63 13.40 11.97
C ALA A 158 -8.44 13.94 10.78
N VAL A 159 -8.12 13.49 9.55
CA VAL A 159 -8.92 13.81 8.36
C VAL A 159 -10.27 13.08 8.39
N LEU A 160 -10.28 11.78 8.74
CA LEU A 160 -11.52 11.00 8.86
C LEU A 160 -12.44 11.55 9.97
N SER A 161 -11.92 11.82 11.18
CA SER A 161 -12.74 12.28 12.30
C SER A 161 -13.09 13.77 12.25
N GLY A 162 -12.17 14.61 11.74
CA GLY A 162 -12.36 16.04 11.61
C GLY A 162 -13.11 16.41 10.33
N LEU A 163 -12.41 16.39 9.19
CA LEU A 163 -12.95 16.90 7.91
C LEU A 163 -14.10 16.05 7.35
N LEU A 164 -14.10 14.73 7.60
CA LEU A 164 -15.19 13.82 7.22
C LEU A 164 -16.20 13.54 8.33
N GLY A 165 -15.98 14.06 9.55
CA GLY A 165 -16.91 13.95 10.67
C GLY A 165 -17.20 12.52 11.17
N MET A 166 -16.36 11.54 10.82
CA MET A 166 -16.59 10.13 11.17
C MET A 166 -16.34 9.89 12.66
N ASN A 167 -17.27 9.23 13.33
CA ASN A 167 -17.07 8.77 14.71
C ASN A 167 -16.17 7.52 14.76
N GLY A 168 -15.69 7.16 15.95
CA GLY A 168 -14.77 6.03 16.12
C GLY A 168 -15.29 4.70 15.58
N ALA A 169 -16.57 4.38 15.78
CA ALA A 169 -17.16 3.14 15.29
C ALA A 169 -17.25 3.10 13.75
N GLN A 170 -17.50 4.26 13.11
CA GLN A 170 -17.47 4.38 11.65
C GLN A 170 -16.06 4.21 11.08
N ILE A 171 -15.04 4.75 11.77
CA ILE A 171 -13.64 4.61 11.37
C ILE A 171 -13.20 3.15 11.51
N GLU A 172 -13.48 2.48 12.61
CA GLU A 172 -13.11 1.06 12.78
C GLU A 172 -13.82 0.15 11.79
N ALA A 173 -15.12 0.36 11.51
CA ALA A 173 -15.84 -0.39 10.48
C ALA A 173 -15.27 -0.17 9.06
N LEU A 174 -14.80 1.05 8.75
CA LEU A 174 -14.12 1.38 7.49
C LEU A 174 -12.74 0.71 7.39
N LEU A 175 -12.01 0.60 8.50
CA LEU A 175 -10.72 -0.11 8.54
C LEU A 175 -10.89 -1.62 8.40
N GLU A 176 -11.88 -2.21 9.08
CA GLU A 176 -12.25 -3.63 8.92
C GLU A 176 -12.67 -3.94 7.48
N SER A 177 -13.52 -3.08 6.90
CA SER A 177 -13.91 -3.14 5.48
C SER A 177 -12.68 -3.13 4.54
N GLY A 178 -11.72 -2.25 4.81
CA GLY A 178 -10.49 -2.11 4.03
C GLY A 178 -9.52 -3.31 4.15
N GLU A 179 -9.64 -4.12 5.20
CA GLU A 179 -8.80 -5.32 5.45
C GLU A 179 -9.50 -6.63 5.07
N ARG A 180 -10.72 -6.60 4.52
CA ARG A 180 -11.54 -7.78 4.18
C ARG A 180 -10.84 -8.90 3.39
N PHE A 181 -9.82 -8.53 2.61
CA PHE A 181 -9.04 -9.42 1.74
C PHE A 181 -7.60 -9.65 2.22
N GLY A 182 -7.23 -9.06 3.36
CA GLY A 182 -5.88 -9.08 3.90
C GLY A 182 -4.87 -8.35 3.01
N ARG A 183 -3.60 -8.74 3.15
CA ARG A 183 -2.45 -8.03 2.59
C ARG A 183 -1.56 -8.93 1.73
N GLY A 184 -0.78 -8.32 0.83
CA GLY A 184 0.00 -9.05 -0.18
C GLY A 184 -0.87 -9.59 -1.33
N VAL A 185 -1.93 -8.87 -1.67
CA VAL A 185 -2.94 -9.27 -2.66
C VAL A 185 -3.27 -8.10 -3.58
N VAL A 186 -3.62 -8.38 -4.83
CA VAL A 186 -4.44 -7.47 -5.62
C VAL A 186 -5.87 -7.64 -5.15
N ALA A 187 -6.46 -6.56 -4.66
CA ALA A 187 -7.76 -6.56 -3.99
C ALA A 187 -8.88 -5.93 -4.83
N GLY A 188 -8.53 -5.07 -5.79
CA GLY A 188 -9.51 -4.34 -6.59
C GLY A 188 -8.91 -3.59 -7.78
N LEU A 189 -9.76 -2.83 -8.43
CA LEU A 189 -9.49 -1.99 -9.59
C LEU A 189 -9.97 -0.56 -9.31
N VAL A 190 -9.36 0.42 -9.94
CA VAL A 190 -9.77 1.82 -9.90
C VAL A 190 -9.44 2.49 -11.23
N ASP A 191 -10.27 3.41 -11.69
CA ASP A 191 -10.04 4.12 -12.95
C ASP A 191 -9.29 5.43 -12.67
N VAL A 192 -8.15 5.61 -13.36
CA VAL A 192 -7.21 6.71 -13.17
C VAL A 192 -7.58 7.89 -14.07
N GLY A 193 -7.85 9.04 -13.47
CA GLY A 193 -8.06 10.30 -14.16
C GLY A 193 -6.78 11.13 -14.27
N ARG A 194 -6.96 12.43 -14.52
CA ARG A 194 -5.87 13.42 -14.62
C ARG A 194 -4.92 13.41 -13.42
N THR A 195 -3.63 13.52 -13.69
CA THR A 195 -2.59 13.88 -12.71
C THR A 195 -2.20 15.35 -12.86
N TRP A 196 -2.02 16.07 -11.75
CA TRP A 196 -1.51 17.46 -11.72
C TRP A 196 -0.62 17.71 -10.50
N LEU A 197 0.21 18.76 -10.54
CA LEU A 197 1.01 19.20 -9.40
C LEU A 197 0.18 20.11 -8.48
N CYS A 198 0.18 19.84 -7.17
CA CYS A 198 -0.43 20.72 -6.17
C CYS A 198 0.41 22.00 -5.98
N PRO A 199 -0.14 23.21 -6.18
CA PRO A 199 0.63 24.45 -6.00
C PRO A 199 1.11 24.64 -4.56
N ALA A 200 2.35 25.11 -4.37
CA ALA A 200 2.88 25.46 -3.05
C ALA A 200 2.11 26.59 -2.36
N SER A 201 1.48 27.47 -3.15
CA SER A 201 0.64 28.58 -2.66
C SER A 201 -0.80 28.17 -2.31
N LEU A 202 -1.18 26.89 -2.44
CA LEU A 202 -2.55 26.44 -2.19
C LEU A 202 -2.85 26.36 -0.69
N GLN A 203 -3.91 27.06 -0.26
CA GLN A 203 -4.25 27.27 1.15
C GLN A 203 -5.78 27.37 1.36
N GLY A 204 -6.21 27.40 2.62
CA GLY A 204 -7.62 27.60 3.00
C GLY A 204 -8.54 26.45 2.57
N MET A 205 -9.79 26.79 2.23
CA MET A 205 -10.85 25.82 1.92
C MET A 205 -10.49 24.88 0.75
N GLU A 206 -9.84 25.39 -0.31
CA GLU A 206 -9.51 24.59 -1.49
C GLU A 206 -8.50 23.48 -1.15
N LEU A 207 -7.49 23.81 -0.34
CA LEU A 207 -6.56 22.83 0.20
C LEU A 207 -7.30 21.80 1.06
N GLN A 208 -8.17 22.24 1.99
CA GLN A 208 -8.91 21.33 2.88
C GLN A 208 -9.80 20.35 2.09
N CYS A 209 -10.47 20.79 1.03
CA CYS A 209 -11.25 19.90 0.15
C CYS A 209 -10.37 18.84 -0.54
N LEU A 210 -9.13 19.19 -0.95
CA LEU A 210 -8.19 18.22 -1.49
C LEU A 210 -7.64 17.28 -0.42
N GLU A 211 -7.31 17.78 0.78
CA GLU A 211 -6.84 16.99 1.91
C GLU A 211 -7.89 15.98 2.39
N GLN A 212 -9.16 16.39 2.40
CA GLN A 212 -10.32 15.54 2.62
C GLN A 212 -10.42 14.45 1.54
N SER A 213 -10.36 14.83 0.26
CA SER A 213 -10.45 13.90 -0.89
C SER A 213 -9.26 12.92 -0.97
N ALA A 214 -8.09 13.34 -0.47
CA ALA A 214 -6.89 12.51 -0.41
C ALA A 214 -6.74 11.72 0.89
N VAL A 215 -7.58 12.00 1.90
CA VAL A 215 -7.47 11.55 3.29
C VAL A 215 -6.05 11.77 3.88
N LEU A 216 -5.39 12.86 3.47
CA LEU A 216 -3.99 13.16 3.80
C LEU A 216 -3.72 14.67 3.77
N ILE A 217 -3.08 15.18 4.81
CA ILE A 217 -2.66 16.59 4.93
C ILE A 217 -1.30 16.89 4.26
N GLY A 218 -1.04 18.17 4.02
CA GLY A 218 0.22 18.67 3.45
C GLY A 218 0.39 18.22 2.01
N LEU A 219 -0.57 18.56 1.15
CA LEU A 219 -0.60 18.14 -0.25
C LEU A 219 0.25 18.99 -1.19
N GLN A 220 0.72 20.15 -0.75
CA GLN A 220 1.57 21.07 -1.53
C GLN A 220 2.75 20.33 -2.15
N GLU A 221 3.08 20.69 -3.40
CA GLU A 221 4.21 20.15 -4.18
C GLU A 221 4.15 18.64 -4.47
N LYS A 222 3.10 17.93 -4.04
CA LYS A 222 2.81 16.54 -4.45
C LYS A 222 2.04 16.53 -5.77
N HIS A 223 2.26 15.49 -6.54
CA HIS A 223 1.45 15.16 -7.71
C HIS A 223 0.18 14.47 -7.24
N LEU A 224 -0.97 15.10 -7.49
CA LEU A 224 -2.30 14.62 -7.18
C LEU A 224 -2.89 13.93 -8.41
N THR A 225 -3.65 12.86 -8.23
CA THR A 225 -4.29 12.11 -9.31
C THR A 225 -5.71 11.74 -8.93
N ASN A 226 -6.68 12.07 -9.79
CA ASN A 226 -8.06 11.65 -9.59
C ASN A 226 -8.18 10.13 -9.72
N LEU A 227 -8.87 9.51 -8.77
CA LEU A 227 -9.26 8.12 -8.76
C LEU A 227 -10.78 8.03 -8.75
N SER A 228 -11.33 7.16 -9.57
CA SER A 228 -12.78 7.01 -9.75
C SER A 228 -13.17 5.56 -9.97
N ASN A 229 -14.47 5.25 -9.84
CA ASN A 229 -15.01 3.92 -10.11
C ASN A 229 -14.22 2.77 -9.42
N PRO A 230 -14.01 2.84 -8.09
CA PRO A 230 -13.32 1.80 -7.34
C PRO A 230 -14.18 0.53 -7.28
N ARG A 231 -13.55 -0.62 -7.49
CA ARG A 231 -14.22 -1.92 -7.57
C ARG A 231 -13.37 -2.98 -6.88
N TRP A 232 -13.89 -3.59 -5.81
CA TRP A 232 -13.30 -4.80 -5.24
C TRP A 232 -13.37 -5.95 -6.25
N LEU A 233 -12.33 -6.80 -6.30
CA LEU A 233 -12.39 -8.07 -7.04
C LEU A 233 -13.37 -9.04 -6.34
N LYS A 234 -13.89 -10.03 -7.08
CA LYS A 234 -14.76 -11.08 -6.51
C LYS A 234 -14.05 -11.94 -5.44
N ALA A 235 -12.73 -12.09 -5.56
CA ALA A 235 -11.86 -12.66 -4.54
C ALA A 235 -10.42 -12.11 -4.71
N PRO A 236 -9.60 -12.08 -3.64
CA PRO A 236 -8.24 -11.54 -3.71
C PRO A 236 -7.30 -12.41 -4.55
N LEU A 237 -6.50 -11.77 -5.39
CA LEU A 237 -5.43 -12.42 -6.15
C LEU A 237 -4.10 -12.25 -5.39
N ARG A 238 -3.56 -13.35 -4.84
CA ARG A 238 -2.24 -13.33 -4.17
C ARG A 238 -1.15 -12.95 -5.16
N ALA A 239 -0.41 -11.89 -4.86
CA ALA A 239 0.68 -11.40 -5.71
C ALA A 239 1.76 -10.70 -4.87
N PRO A 240 3.06 -10.91 -5.15
CA PRO A 240 4.10 -10.08 -4.55
C PRO A 240 3.94 -8.62 -5.02
N GLY A 241 4.24 -7.67 -4.12
CA GLY A 241 4.26 -6.26 -4.51
C GLY A 241 5.42 -5.98 -5.46
N GLY A 242 5.14 -5.33 -6.59
CA GLY A 242 6.16 -4.91 -7.54
C GLY A 242 6.81 -3.57 -7.17
N ARG A 243 7.82 -3.18 -7.95
CA ARG A 243 8.41 -1.84 -7.88
C ARG A 243 7.61 -0.86 -8.72
N ASP A 244 7.32 0.31 -8.16
CA ASP A 244 6.62 1.40 -8.84
C ASP A 244 5.32 0.90 -9.51
N LEU A 245 5.23 0.92 -10.85
CA LEU A 245 4.14 0.30 -11.61
C LEU A 245 4.63 -0.98 -12.32
N TRP A 246 3.98 -2.10 -12.05
CA TRP A 246 4.18 -3.37 -12.76
C TRP A 246 2.90 -3.80 -13.51
N THR A 247 2.97 -4.85 -14.32
CA THR A 247 1.80 -5.44 -14.96
C THR A 247 1.42 -6.72 -14.21
N ILE A 248 0.12 -6.94 -14.00
CA ILE A 248 -0.44 -8.16 -13.41
C ILE A 248 -1.52 -8.73 -14.32
N GLU A 249 -1.64 -10.06 -14.36
CA GLU A 249 -2.71 -10.76 -15.05
C GLU A 249 -3.82 -11.12 -14.07
N ILE A 250 -5.04 -10.63 -14.34
CA ILE A 250 -6.23 -10.87 -13.51
C ILE A 250 -7.17 -11.78 -14.29
N PRO A 251 -7.42 -13.03 -13.85
CA PRO A 251 -8.41 -13.91 -14.45
C PRO A 251 -9.81 -13.28 -14.46
N ALA A 252 -10.54 -13.38 -15.57
CA ALA A 252 -11.84 -12.73 -15.77
C ALA A 252 -12.88 -13.11 -14.69
N LYS A 253 -12.79 -14.34 -14.16
CA LYS A 253 -13.63 -14.81 -13.03
C LYS A 253 -13.45 -14.02 -11.72
N LEU A 254 -12.36 -13.26 -11.57
CA LEU A 254 -12.11 -12.40 -10.42
C LEU A 254 -12.53 -10.94 -10.64
N LEU A 255 -12.75 -10.52 -11.89
CA LEU A 255 -13.23 -9.17 -12.19
C LEU A 255 -14.62 -8.96 -11.54
N PRO A 256 -14.96 -7.72 -11.13
CA PRO A 256 -16.26 -7.38 -10.54
C PRO A 256 -17.45 -7.75 -11.45
#